data_AF-C4LXL4-F1
#
_entry.id   AF-C4LXL4-F1
#
_cell.length_a   1.000
_cell.length_b   1.000
_cell.length_c   1.000
_cell.angle_alpha   90.00
_cell.angle_beta   90.00
_cell.angle_gamma   90.00
#
_symmetry.space_group_name_H-M   'P 1'
#
loop_
_entity.id
_entity.type
_entity.pdbx_description
1 polymer ?
#
loop_
_entity_poly.entity_id
_entity_poly.type
_entity_poly.pdbx_seq_one_letter_code
_entity_poly.pdbx_strand_id
1 'polypeptide(L)'
;MGDTYLAVDVIVMSLMEEKEISTIVGNSGINVLEFNKKIMEMRKGQSVETKEAESQYEALKKYGNDLTAQAESGKMDPIIGRDEEIKRVIRILSRRTKNNPVLIGEPGVGKTAVVEGLAQRIVKGDVPSNLQCRVILHTTNHSLQSFVHEILLFFYISFLFILLFN
;
A
#
# COMPACT_ATOMS: atom_id res chain seq x y z
N MET A 1 4.46 -25.26 7.37
CA MET A 1 4.03 -24.08 6.61
C MET A 1 4.38 -24.34 5.16
N GLY A 2 3.43 -24.30 4.24
CA GLY A 2 3.63 -24.62 2.81
C GLY A 2 4.24 -23.45 2.03
N ASP A 3 5.14 -22.70 2.64
CA ASP A 3 5.68 -21.46 2.08
C ASP A 3 6.67 -21.76 0.96
N THR A 4 6.61 -21.00 -0.12
CA THR A 4 7.55 -21.13 -1.25
C THR A 4 8.82 -20.30 -1.02
N TYR A 5 8.75 -19.28 -0.14
CA TYR A 5 9.85 -18.39 0.20
C TYR A 5 10.06 -18.26 1.72
N LEU A 6 11.30 -17.97 2.12
CA LEU A 6 11.66 -17.75 3.52
C LEU A 6 11.19 -16.35 3.96
N ALA A 7 10.17 -16.33 4.81
CA ALA A 7 9.62 -15.09 5.38
C ALA A 7 10.26 -14.75 6.74
N VAL A 8 10.29 -13.45 7.06
CA VAL A 8 10.97 -12.94 8.27
C VAL A 8 10.38 -13.51 9.56
N ASP A 9 9.08 -13.68 9.60
CA ASP A 9 8.36 -14.30 10.71
C ASP A 9 8.74 -15.77 10.93
N VAL A 10 9.04 -16.56 9.89
CA VAL A 10 9.62 -17.92 10.06
C VAL A 10 10.96 -17.84 10.76
N ILE A 11 11.82 -16.90 10.36
CA ILE A 11 13.13 -16.70 10.98
C ILE A 11 12.95 -16.33 12.46
N VAL A 12 12.03 -15.41 12.78
CA VAL A 12 11.78 -14.99 14.17
C VAL A 12 11.19 -16.13 15.00
N MET A 13 10.26 -16.92 14.46
CA MET A 13 9.72 -18.10 15.15
C MET A 13 10.82 -19.13 15.45
N SER A 14 11.69 -19.42 14.48
CA SER A 14 12.83 -20.34 14.68
C SER A 14 13.83 -19.82 15.71
N LEU A 15 14.07 -18.51 15.76
CA LEU A 15 14.92 -17.90 16.79
C LEU A 15 14.29 -18.00 18.18
N MET A 16 12.96 -17.91 18.30
CA MET A 16 12.28 -18.03 19.59
C MET A 16 12.22 -19.46 20.14
N GLU A 17 12.50 -20.47 19.33
CA GLU A 17 12.66 -21.86 19.78
C GLU A 17 14.05 -22.14 20.38
N GLU A 18 15.00 -21.23 20.19
CA GLU A 18 16.33 -21.32 20.76
C GLU A 18 16.28 -21.04 22.28
N LYS A 19 17.08 -21.78 23.05
CA LYS A 19 16.96 -21.87 24.51
C LYS A 19 17.46 -20.61 25.23
N GLU A 20 18.50 -19.97 24.72
CA GLU A 20 19.01 -18.70 25.24
C GLU A 20 18.02 -17.57 24.93
N ILE A 21 17.52 -17.50 23.69
CA ILE A 21 16.57 -16.47 23.25
C ILE A 21 15.23 -16.60 23.99
N SER A 22 14.66 -17.81 24.07
CA SER A 22 13.40 -18.05 24.79
C SER A 22 13.50 -17.68 26.27
N THR A 23 14.66 -17.87 26.89
CA THR A 23 14.89 -17.46 28.29
C THR A 23 14.92 -15.94 28.43
N ILE A 24 15.59 -15.22 27.53
CA ILE A 24 15.64 -13.75 27.52
C ILE A 24 14.25 -13.15 27.27
N VAL A 25 13.51 -13.71 26.30
CA VAL A 25 12.16 -13.28 25.93
C VAL A 25 11.16 -13.58 27.07
N GLY A 26 11.30 -14.72 27.73
CA GLY A 26 10.51 -15.06 28.93
C GLY A 26 10.76 -14.10 30.09
N ASN A 27 12.02 -13.70 30.30
CA ASN A 27 12.40 -12.73 31.34
C ASN A 27 11.85 -11.31 31.08
N SER A 28 11.51 -10.99 29.82
CA SER A 28 10.86 -9.73 29.44
C SER A 28 9.33 -9.80 29.44
N GLY A 29 8.74 -10.91 29.91
CA GLY A 29 7.30 -11.09 30.05
C GLY A 29 6.59 -11.52 28.76
N ILE A 30 7.33 -11.88 27.72
CA ILE A 30 6.77 -12.36 26.45
C ILE A 30 6.66 -13.88 26.49
N ASN A 31 5.44 -14.40 26.35
CA ASN A 31 5.21 -15.84 26.23
C ASN A 31 5.40 -16.28 24.78
N VAL A 32 6.38 -17.15 24.53
CA VAL A 32 6.70 -17.70 23.19
C VAL A 32 5.49 -18.39 22.55
N LEU A 33 4.63 -19.05 23.33
CA LEU A 33 3.41 -19.69 22.82
C LEU A 33 2.38 -18.66 22.35
N GLU A 34 2.20 -17.57 23.10
CA GLU A 34 1.27 -16.50 22.73
C GLU A 34 1.79 -15.72 21.51
N PHE A 35 3.10 -15.51 21.45
CA PHE A 35 3.76 -14.86 20.32
C PHE A 35 3.57 -15.66 19.02
N ASN A 36 3.85 -16.97 19.05
CA ASN A 36 3.65 -17.85 17.90
C ASN A 36 2.19 -17.91 17.47
N LYS A 37 1.25 -17.88 18.42
CA LYS A 37 -0.19 -17.81 18.13
C LYS A 37 -0.55 -16.51 17.42
N LYS A 38 -0.05 -15.35 17.88
CA LYS A 38 -0.27 -14.05 17.22
C LYS A 38 0.30 -14.01 15.81
N ILE A 39 1.48 -14.57 15.57
CA ILE A 39 2.04 -14.66 14.20
C ILE A 39 1.15 -15.53 13.31
N MET A 40 0.66 -16.66 13.80
CA MET A 40 -0.29 -17.49 13.04
C MET A 40 -1.62 -16.77 12.76
N GLU A 41 -2.14 -15.99 13.71
CA GLU A 41 -3.32 -15.14 13.52
C GLU A 41 -3.08 -14.02 12.50
N MET A 42 -1.90 -13.39 12.51
CA MET A 42 -1.51 -12.37 11.53
C MET A 42 -1.42 -12.95 10.11
N ARG A 43 -0.92 -14.18 9.97
CA ARG A 43 -0.85 -14.88 8.69
C ARG A 43 -2.21 -15.31 8.14
N LYS A 44 -3.24 -15.51 8.99
CA LYS A 44 -4.59 -15.97 8.59
C LYS A 44 -4.60 -17.18 7.63
N GLY A 45 -3.58 -18.05 7.69
CA GLY A 45 -3.43 -19.19 6.80
C GLY A 45 -2.90 -18.89 5.39
N GLN A 46 -2.40 -17.69 5.13
CA GLN A 46 -1.73 -17.33 3.87
C GLN A 46 -0.31 -17.90 3.82
N SER A 47 0.03 -18.51 2.69
CA SER A 47 1.38 -19.00 2.35
C SER A 47 2.19 -17.88 1.71
N VAL A 48 3.48 -17.77 2.07
CA VAL A 48 4.36 -16.76 1.46
C VAL A 48 4.87 -17.28 0.13
N GLU A 49 4.23 -16.81 -0.94
CA GLU A 49 4.44 -17.28 -2.32
C GLU A 49 5.14 -16.27 -3.22
N THR A 50 5.43 -15.04 -2.77
CA THR A 50 6.19 -14.04 -3.54
C THR A 50 7.12 -13.18 -2.68
N LYS A 51 8.28 -12.79 -3.24
CA LYS A 51 9.38 -12.14 -2.51
C LYS A 51 9.13 -10.67 -2.11
N GLU A 52 8.44 -9.86 -2.91
CA GLU A 52 8.32 -8.42 -2.61
C GLU A 52 7.00 -7.76 -3.10
N ALA A 53 6.12 -8.49 -3.79
CA ALA A 53 4.95 -7.88 -4.45
C ALA A 53 3.77 -7.61 -3.51
N GLU A 54 3.54 -8.46 -2.49
CA GLU A 54 2.39 -8.31 -1.59
C GLU A 54 2.49 -7.07 -0.70
N SER A 55 3.65 -6.77 -0.12
CA SER A 55 3.80 -5.61 0.78
C SER A 55 3.52 -4.28 0.07
N GLN A 56 3.99 -4.11 -1.18
CA GLN A 56 3.68 -2.91 -1.98
C GLN A 56 2.21 -2.90 -2.43
N TYR A 57 1.66 -4.05 -2.80
CA TYR A 57 0.29 -4.14 -3.29
C TYR A 57 -0.75 -3.96 -2.17
N GLU A 58 -0.47 -4.47 -0.97
CA GLU A 58 -1.26 -4.24 0.24
C GLU A 58 -1.17 -2.79 0.71
N ALA A 59 0.01 -2.18 0.69
CA ALA A 59 0.16 -0.75 1.01
C ALA A 59 -0.64 0.12 0.03
N LEU A 60 -0.57 -0.18 -1.28
CA LEU A 60 -1.34 0.52 -2.31
C LEU A 60 -2.84 0.30 -2.16
N LYS A 61 -3.30 -0.90 -1.79
CA LYS A 61 -4.72 -1.18 -1.50
C LYS A 61 -5.21 -0.50 -0.22
N LYS A 62 -4.35 -0.39 0.80
CA LYS A 62 -4.69 0.17 2.10
C LYS A 62 -4.83 1.68 2.06
N TYR A 63 -4.02 2.36 1.23
CA TYR A 63 -3.98 3.83 1.16
C TYR A 63 -4.44 4.42 -0.18
N GLY A 64 -4.57 3.60 -1.23
CA GLY A 64 -4.99 4.02 -2.55
C GLY A 64 -6.40 3.54 -2.91
N ASN A 65 -7.17 4.41 -3.55
CA ASN A 65 -8.44 4.06 -4.17
C ASN A 65 -8.18 3.64 -5.63
N ASP A 66 -8.52 2.40 -5.97
CA ASP A 66 -8.45 1.92 -7.35
C ASP A 66 -9.62 2.51 -8.16
N LEU A 67 -9.32 3.47 -9.04
CA LEU A 67 -10.32 4.12 -9.88
C LEU A 67 -10.66 3.30 -11.13
N THR A 68 -9.74 2.44 -11.59
CA THR A 68 -9.99 1.54 -12.72
C THR A 68 -11.02 0.48 -12.32
N ALA A 69 -10.85 -0.14 -11.14
CA ALA A 69 -11.82 -1.08 -10.61
C ALA A 69 -13.20 -0.43 -10.36
N GLN A 70 -13.22 0.82 -9.88
CA GLN A 70 -14.47 1.57 -9.71
C GLN A 70 -15.15 1.88 -11.05
N ALA A 71 -14.39 2.28 -12.06
CA ALA A 71 -14.88 2.49 -13.42
C ALA A 71 -15.44 1.19 -14.04
N GLU A 72 -14.75 0.05 -13.87
CA GLU A 72 -15.21 -1.28 -14.31
C GLU A 72 -16.52 -1.69 -13.63
N SER A 73 -16.66 -1.41 -12.34
CA SER A 73 -17.88 -1.69 -11.59
C SER A 73 -19.06 -0.78 -11.92
N GLY A 74 -18.88 0.22 -12.80
CA GLY A 74 -19.92 1.17 -13.19
C GLY A 74 -20.35 2.15 -12.10
N LYS A 75 -19.56 2.28 -11.02
CA LYS A 75 -19.87 3.14 -9.87
C LYS A 75 -19.47 4.60 -10.04
N MET A 76 -18.80 4.96 -11.13
CA MET A 76 -18.35 6.33 -11.39
C MET A 76 -19.30 7.03 -12.36
N ASP A 77 -19.73 8.23 -11.99
CA ASP A 77 -20.55 9.08 -12.85
C ASP A 77 -19.78 9.51 -14.10
N PRO A 78 -20.45 9.67 -15.26
CA PRO A 78 -19.78 10.12 -16.48
C PRO A 78 -19.28 11.56 -16.31
N ILE A 79 -17.98 11.79 -16.58
CA ILE A 79 -17.39 13.12 -16.52
C ILE A 79 -17.76 13.89 -17.79
N ILE A 80 -18.42 15.05 -17.63
CA ILE A 80 -18.84 15.92 -18.73
C ILE A 80 -17.90 17.14 -18.81
N GLY A 81 -17.49 17.51 -20.02
CA GLY A 81 -16.82 18.78 -20.28
C GLY A 81 -15.33 18.85 -19.90
N ARG A 82 -14.68 17.70 -19.65
CA ARG A 82 -13.22 17.62 -19.35
C ARG A 82 -12.41 16.84 -20.38
N ASP A 83 -12.96 16.70 -21.59
CA ASP A 83 -12.38 15.85 -22.62
C ASP A 83 -11.02 16.34 -23.12
N GLU A 84 -10.82 17.67 -23.17
CA GLU A 84 -9.55 18.26 -23.60
C GLU A 84 -8.43 18.02 -22.59
N GLU A 85 -8.73 18.19 -21.30
CA GLU A 85 -7.79 17.94 -20.21
C GLU A 85 -7.39 16.46 -20.17
N ILE A 86 -8.36 15.54 -20.26
CA ILE A 86 -8.10 14.10 -20.26
C ILE A 86 -7.22 13.73 -21.47
N LYS A 87 -7.54 14.23 -22.68
CA LYS A 87 -6.69 14.02 -23.87
C LYS A 87 -5.28 14.55 -23.68
N ARG A 88 -5.11 15.70 -23.03
CA ARG A 88 -3.79 16.30 -22.74
C ARG A 88 -3.00 15.43 -21.77
N VAL A 89 -3.64 14.91 -20.72
CA VAL A 89 -3.02 13.99 -19.75
C VAL A 89 -2.56 12.71 -20.43
N ILE A 90 -3.42 12.07 -21.23
CA ILE A 90 -3.07 10.87 -22.02
C ILE A 90 -1.86 11.15 -22.93
N ARG A 91 -1.87 12.29 -23.64
CA ARG A 91 -0.77 12.69 -24.50
C ARG A 91 0.55 12.85 -23.75
N ILE A 92 0.54 13.39 -22.53
CA ILE A 92 1.74 13.57 -21.71
C ILE A 92 2.24 12.22 -21.20
N LEU A 93 1.34 11.37 -20.69
CA LEU A 93 1.68 10.04 -20.18
C LEU A 93 2.27 9.14 -21.28
N SER A 94 1.84 9.30 -22.54
CA SER A 94 2.38 8.56 -23.69
C SER A 94 3.77 8.99 -24.13
N ARG A 95 4.36 10.05 -23.55
CA ARG A 95 5.70 10.50 -23.93
C ARG A 95 6.77 9.55 -23.40
N ARG A 96 7.89 9.44 -24.12
CA ARG A 96 9.07 8.68 -23.66
C ARG A 96 9.80 9.40 -22.52
N THR A 97 9.75 10.71 -22.46
CA THR A 97 10.41 11.54 -21.45
C THR A 97 9.46 12.61 -20.91
N LYS A 98 9.64 12.98 -19.64
CA LYS A 98 8.77 13.95 -18.94
C LYS A 98 7.28 13.58 -19.04
N ASN A 99 6.98 12.32 -18.76
CA ASN A 99 5.64 11.73 -18.84
C ASN A 99 4.81 11.91 -17.57
N ASN A 100 5.18 12.83 -16.67
CA ASN A 100 4.48 13.07 -15.42
C ASN A 100 3.61 14.34 -15.54
N PRO A 101 2.31 14.22 -15.85
CA PRO A 101 1.42 15.37 -15.93
C PRO A 101 1.14 15.93 -14.52
N VAL A 102 1.09 17.26 -14.40
CA VAL A 102 0.72 17.95 -13.16
C VAL A 102 -0.49 18.83 -13.43
N LEU A 103 -1.57 18.60 -12.68
CA LEU A 103 -2.81 19.38 -12.78
C LEU A 103 -2.74 20.59 -11.82
N ILE A 104 -2.59 21.78 -12.39
CA ILE A 104 -2.50 23.05 -11.65
C ILE A 104 -3.87 23.75 -11.70
N GLY A 105 -4.24 24.43 -10.62
CA GLY A 105 -5.54 25.09 -10.46
C GLY A 105 -5.94 25.25 -8.99
N GLU A 106 -6.94 26.08 -8.73
CA GLU A 106 -7.49 26.31 -7.39
C GLU A 106 -8.09 25.02 -6.79
N PRO A 107 -8.15 24.90 -5.45
CA PRO A 107 -8.89 23.79 -4.82
C PRO A 107 -10.36 23.83 -5.25
N GLY A 108 -10.97 22.65 -5.45
CA GLY A 108 -12.39 22.55 -5.81
C GLY A 108 -12.70 22.63 -7.32
N VAL A 109 -11.73 22.96 -8.18
CA VAL A 109 -11.95 23.00 -9.66
C VAL A 109 -12.12 21.63 -10.33
N GLY A 110 -12.24 20.55 -9.55
CA GLY A 110 -12.48 19.19 -10.05
C GLY A 110 -11.26 18.52 -10.71
N LYS A 111 -10.05 18.74 -10.19
CA LYS A 111 -8.85 18.01 -10.65
C LYS A 111 -9.01 16.49 -10.53
N THR A 112 -9.69 16.02 -9.48
CA THR A 112 -10.01 14.61 -9.26
C THR A 112 -10.85 14.05 -10.41
N ALA A 113 -11.82 14.82 -10.91
CA ALA A 113 -12.67 14.40 -12.03
C ALA A 113 -11.86 14.15 -13.32
N VAL A 114 -10.73 14.85 -13.53
CA VAL A 114 -9.84 14.56 -14.67
C VAL A 114 -9.19 13.17 -14.52
N VAL A 115 -8.84 12.77 -13.30
CA VAL A 115 -8.23 11.46 -13.02
C VAL A 115 -9.27 10.33 -13.08
N GLU A 116 -10.48 10.57 -12.60
CA GLU A 116 -11.61 9.64 -12.73
C GLU A 116 -11.99 9.44 -14.21
N GLY A 117 -12.03 10.52 -15.00
CA GLY A 117 -12.26 10.45 -16.44
C GLY A 117 -11.14 9.74 -17.21
N LEU A 118 -9.88 9.86 -16.76
CA LEU A 118 -8.79 9.07 -17.29
C LEU A 118 -9.02 7.57 -17.03
N ALA A 119 -9.39 7.18 -15.81
CA ALA A 119 -9.67 5.78 -15.47
C ALA A 119 -10.82 5.21 -16.31
N GLN A 120 -11.90 5.97 -16.52
CA GLN A 120 -13.00 5.56 -17.40
C GLN A 120 -12.55 5.32 -18.85
N ARG A 121 -11.66 6.16 -19.38
CA ARG A 121 -11.15 5.98 -20.75
C ARG A 121 -10.22 4.77 -20.89
N ILE A 122 -9.43 4.48 -19.86
CA ILE A 122 -8.59 3.27 -19.83
C ILE A 122 -9.47 2.02 -19.87
N VAL A 123 -10.53 1.96 -19.06
CA VAL A 123 -11.49 0.82 -19.07
C VAL A 123 -12.20 0.69 -20.41
N LYS A 124 -12.57 1.80 -21.05
CA LYS A 124 -13.18 1.81 -22.40
C LYS A 124 -12.21 1.45 -23.52
N GLY A 125 -10.90 1.36 -23.25
CA GLY A 125 -9.88 1.12 -24.26
C GLY A 125 -9.56 2.33 -25.15
N ASP A 126 -10.00 3.54 -24.77
CA ASP A 126 -9.74 4.80 -25.51
C ASP A 126 -8.38 5.43 -25.10
N VAL A 127 -7.35 4.58 -25.00
CA VAL A 127 -5.97 4.94 -24.69
C VAL A 127 -5.00 4.10 -25.53
N PRO A 128 -3.83 4.63 -25.90
CA PRO A 128 -2.83 3.85 -26.60
C PRO A 128 -2.33 2.67 -25.74
N SER A 129 -1.84 1.61 -26.40
CA SER A 129 -1.49 0.33 -25.76
C SER A 129 -0.45 0.43 -24.64
N ASN A 130 0.39 1.46 -24.68
CA ASN A 130 1.36 1.78 -23.63
C ASN A 130 0.72 2.29 -22.32
N LEU A 131 -0.58 2.62 -22.33
CA LEU A 131 -1.33 3.20 -21.21
C LEU A 131 -2.47 2.32 -20.70
N GLN A 132 -2.51 1.05 -21.11
CA GLN A 132 -3.42 0.07 -20.52
C GLN A 132 -2.89 -0.33 -19.13
N CYS A 133 -3.20 0.49 -18.13
CA CYS A 133 -2.75 0.28 -16.75
C CYS A 133 -3.85 0.63 -15.75
N ARG A 134 -3.63 0.24 -14.48
CA ARG A 134 -4.51 0.60 -13.38
C ARG A 134 -4.22 2.00 -12.88
N VAL A 135 -5.27 2.76 -12.61
CA VAL A 135 -5.22 4.11 -12.03
C VAL A 135 -5.51 4.00 -10.54
N ILE A 136 -4.50 4.26 -9.73
CA ILE A 136 -4.60 4.31 -8.27
C ILE A 136 -4.57 5.77 -7.85
N LEU A 137 -5.62 6.24 -7.22
CA LEU A 137 -5.71 7.59 -6.68
C LEU A 137 -5.44 7.55 -5.18
N HIS A 138 -4.41 8.28 -4.76
CA HIS A 138 -4.13 8.49 -3.35
C HIS A 138 -4.65 9.87 -2.93
N THR A 139 -5.77 9.92 -2.20
CA THR A 139 -6.24 11.16 -1.57
C THR A 139 -5.57 11.30 -0.22
N THR A 140 -4.71 12.32 -0.05
CA THR A 140 -4.20 12.70 1.26
C THR A 140 -5.32 13.34 2.09
N ASN A 141 -6.19 12.53 2.67
CA ASN A 141 -7.11 12.94 3.73
C ASN A 141 -6.66 12.25 5.02
N HIS A 142 -5.97 13.00 5.89
CA HIS A 142 -5.68 12.76 7.32
C HIS A 142 -5.07 11.43 7.81
N SER A 143 -5.16 10.32 7.07
CA SER A 143 -4.77 8.98 7.51
C SER A 143 -3.26 8.74 7.49
N LEU A 144 -2.51 9.45 6.64
CA LEU A 144 -1.04 9.41 6.66
C LEU A 144 -0.45 10.05 7.92
N GLN A 145 -1.16 10.99 8.55
CA GLN A 145 -0.70 11.62 9.80
C GLN A 145 -0.76 10.62 10.96
N SER A 146 -1.79 9.77 10.99
CA SER A 146 -1.91 8.67 11.96
C SER A 146 -0.85 7.59 11.74
N PHE A 147 -0.53 7.26 10.49
CA PHE A 147 0.46 6.23 10.17
C PHE A 147 1.90 6.67 10.52
N VAL A 148 2.23 7.94 10.29
CA VAL A 148 3.51 8.51 10.72
C VAL A 148 3.59 8.58 12.25
N HIS A 149 2.48 8.86 12.94
CA HIS A 149 2.43 8.89 14.40
C HIS A 149 2.61 7.51 15.05
N GLU A 150 2.00 6.45 14.49
CA GLU A 150 2.18 5.08 14.98
C GLU A 150 3.62 4.58 14.79
N ILE A 151 4.23 4.88 13.64
CA ILE A 151 5.63 4.52 13.38
C ILE A 151 6.57 5.27 14.34
N LEU A 152 6.36 6.57 14.55
CA LEU A 152 7.13 7.36 15.50
C LEU A 152 6.96 6.86 16.94
N LEU A 153 5.74 6.46 17.34
CA LEU A 153 5.50 5.88 18.66
C LEU A 153 6.25 4.55 18.83
N PHE A 154 6.27 3.71 17.80
CA PHE A 154 6.96 2.42 17.83
C PHE A 154 8.48 2.56 17.95
N PHE A 155 9.06 3.52 17.20
CA PHE A 155 10.46 3.88 17.32
C PHE A 155 10.79 4.49 18.69
N TYR A 156 9.92 5.36 19.21
CA TYR A 156 10.14 6.01 20.50
C TYR A 156 10.06 5.02 21.67
N ILE A 157 9.10 4.08 21.64
CA ILE A 157 8.98 3.02 22.66
C ILE A 157 10.18 2.07 22.58
N SER A 158 10.61 1.68 21.38
CA SER A 158 11.79 0.83 21.22
C SER A 158 13.06 1.52 21.70
N PHE A 159 13.22 2.81 21.39
CA PHE A 159 14.37 3.62 21.83
C PHE A 159 14.37 3.85 23.34
N LEU A 160 13.21 4.12 23.94
CA LEU A 160 13.04 4.28 25.38
C LEU A 160 13.34 2.97 26.12
N PHE A 161 12.95 1.82 25.55
CA PHE A 161 13.23 0.50 26.11
C PHE A 161 14.74 0.19 26.09
N ILE A 162 15.44 0.56 25.03
CA ILE A 162 16.91 0.43 24.94
C ILE A 162 17.62 1.32 25.97
N LEU A 163 17.07 2.51 26.27
CA LEU A 163 17.68 3.47 27.19
C LEU A 163 17.40 3.19 28.67
N LEU A 164 16.34 2.45 28.99
CA LEU A 164 15.96 2.07 30.36
C LEU A 164 16.55 0.73 30.82
N PHE A 165 17.06 -0.09 29.88
CA PHE A 165 17.66 -1.40 30.15
C PHE A 165 19.18 -1.45 29.89
N ASN A 166 19.84 -0.29 29.91
CA ASN A 166 21.30 -0.12 29.93
C ASN A 166 21.67 0.83 31.08
#